data_AF-A0A151EVU5-F1
#
_entry.id   AF-A0A151EVU5-F1
#
_cell.length_a   1.000
_cell.length_b   1.000
_cell.length_c   1.000
_cell.angle_alpha   90.00
_cell.angle_beta   90.00
_cell.angle_gamma   90.00
#
_symmetry.space_group_name_H-M   'P 1'
#
loop_
_entity.id
_entity.type
_entity.pdbx_description
1 polymer ?
#
loop_
_entity_poly.entity_id
_entity_poly.type
_entity_poly.pdbx_seq_one_letter_code
_entity_poly.pdbx_strand_id
1 'polypeptide(L)'
;MKRGYLIVLVVAVLAIASGGIFKSTVKNAEKGEPEHYRIPKERVYVASVVFSDGDATLLGADTDSEGQIKRIAGTYIVRLEKGVLRIEIYSWGSRTLFKEEAFEISNLRQKYPLGVSIWVEQDEDSAVVILIPWQ
;
A
#
# COMPACT_ATOMS: atom_id res chain seq x y z
N MET A 1 -12.15 46.86 -55.78
CA MET A 1 -12.19 45.38 -55.65
C MET A 1 -10.77 44.93 -55.27
N LYS A 2 -10.45 44.22 -54.19
CA LYS A 2 -11.18 43.61 -53.07
C LYS A 2 -10.29 43.81 -51.83
N ARG A 3 -10.92 44.23 -50.73
CA ARG A 3 -10.38 44.07 -49.38
C ARG A 3 -10.37 42.57 -49.06
N GLY A 4 -9.38 42.15 -48.30
CA GLY A 4 -9.28 40.79 -47.75
C GLY A 4 -8.20 40.02 -48.47
N TYR A 5 -7.09 39.80 -47.78
CA TYR A 5 -6.23 38.60 -47.76
C TYR A 5 -4.94 38.87 -46.93
N LEU A 6 -4.98 39.82 -45.97
CA LEU A 6 -3.84 40.12 -45.09
C LEU A 6 -4.12 39.87 -43.60
N ILE A 7 -5.12 39.05 -43.27
CA ILE A 7 -5.47 38.68 -41.88
C ILE A 7 -5.42 37.16 -41.65
N VAL A 8 -5.11 36.35 -42.67
CA VAL A 8 -5.11 34.87 -42.53
C VAL A 8 -3.72 34.31 -42.19
N LEU A 9 -2.63 35.10 -42.28
CA LEU A 9 -1.28 34.56 -42.05
C LEU A 9 -0.82 34.58 -40.58
N VAL A 10 -1.52 35.28 -39.68
CA VAL A 10 -1.10 35.41 -38.25
C VAL A 10 -1.78 34.35 -37.36
N VAL A 11 -2.89 33.74 -37.80
CA VAL A 11 -3.58 32.68 -37.03
C VAL A 11 -2.95 31.29 -37.25
N ALA A 12 -2.17 31.10 -38.33
CA ALA A 12 -1.53 29.82 -38.62
C ALA A 12 -0.29 29.53 -37.75
N VAL A 13 0.35 30.55 -37.16
CA VAL A 13 1.57 30.36 -36.35
C VAL A 13 1.25 30.07 -34.87
N LEU A 14 0.06 30.42 -34.39
CA LEU A 14 -0.38 30.10 -33.02
C LEU A 14 -0.94 28.67 -32.87
N ALA A 15 -1.28 27.99 -33.96
CA ALA A 15 -1.72 26.59 -33.93
C ALA A 15 -0.56 25.58 -33.81
N ILE A 16 0.70 26.02 -34.01
CA ILE A 16 1.89 25.15 -33.86
C ILE A 16 2.40 25.15 -32.40
N ALA A 17 1.92 26.08 -31.55
CA ALA A 17 2.34 26.18 -30.15
C ALA A 17 1.44 25.42 -29.15
N SER A 18 0.27 24.91 -29.56
CA SER A 18 -0.65 24.15 -28.69
C SER A 18 -0.82 22.67 -29.08
N GLY A 19 -0.10 22.21 -30.11
CA GLY A 19 -0.15 20.85 -30.62
C GLY A 19 0.98 19.94 -30.11
N GLY A 20 1.78 20.42 -29.16
CA GLY A 20 2.69 19.61 -28.37
C GLY A 20 1.90 18.72 -27.41
N ILE A 21 1.11 17.80 -27.97
CA ILE A 21 0.79 16.54 -27.30
C ILE A 21 2.17 15.99 -26.97
N PHE A 22 2.57 16.13 -25.70
CA PHE A 22 3.58 15.30 -25.10
C PHE A 22 3.04 13.87 -25.24
N LYS A 23 3.21 13.28 -26.42
CA LYS A 23 3.42 11.84 -26.54
C LYS A 23 4.72 11.67 -25.79
N SER A 24 4.59 11.49 -24.48
CA SER A 24 5.47 10.61 -23.75
C SER A 24 5.43 9.31 -24.55
N THR A 25 6.30 9.23 -25.55
CA THR A 25 6.71 7.99 -26.14
C THR A 25 7.36 7.29 -24.97
N VAL A 26 6.51 6.61 -24.18
CA VAL A 26 6.92 5.49 -23.37
C VAL A 26 7.56 4.61 -24.41
N LYS A 27 8.88 4.71 -24.54
CA LYS A 27 9.67 3.62 -25.06
C LYS A 27 9.16 2.47 -24.21
N ASN A 28 8.36 1.59 -24.82
CA ASN A 28 8.21 0.26 -24.27
C ASN A 28 9.65 -0.16 -24.06
N ALA A 29 10.08 -0.18 -22.80
CA ALA A 29 11.30 -0.84 -22.45
C ALA A 29 11.19 -2.17 -23.19
N GLU A 30 12.15 -2.45 -24.06
CA GLU A 30 12.32 -3.80 -24.55
C GLU A 30 12.13 -4.68 -23.31
N LYS A 31 11.15 -5.59 -23.37
CA LYS A 31 10.97 -6.58 -22.32
C LYS A 31 12.26 -7.38 -22.31
N GLY A 32 13.28 -6.83 -21.63
CA GLY A 32 14.31 -7.63 -21.02
C GLY A 32 13.57 -8.69 -20.24
N GLU A 33 14.08 -9.90 -20.30
CA GLU A 33 13.68 -10.95 -19.37
C GLU A 33 13.53 -10.33 -17.98
N PRO A 34 12.47 -10.63 -17.23
CA PRO A 34 12.24 -10.00 -15.93
C PRO A 34 13.55 -10.11 -15.15
N GLU A 35 14.21 -8.97 -14.96
CA GLU A 35 15.36 -8.93 -14.08
C GLU A 35 14.83 -9.49 -12.77
N HIS A 36 15.48 -10.55 -12.27
CA HIS A 36 15.15 -11.10 -10.96
C HIS A 36 15.46 -10.01 -9.93
N TYR A 37 14.50 -9.11 -9.73
CA TYR A 37 14.56 -8.09 -8.70
C TYR A 37 14.38 -8.81 -7.39
N ARG A 38 15.49 -9.15 -6.74
CA ARG A 38 15.46 -9.71 -5.40
C ARG A 38 14.88 -8.65 -4.46
N ILE A 39 13.63 -8.81 -4.06
CA ILE A 39 13.01 -7.96 -3.05
C ILE A 39 13.71 -8.27 -1.72
N PRO A 40 14.38 -7.29 -1.08
CA PRO A 40 15.00 -7.52 0.20
C PRO A 40 13.91 -7.89 1.21
N LYS A 41 14.25 -8.78 2.14
CA LYS A 41 13.33 -9.15 3.22
C LYS A 41 13.08 -7.92 4.10
N GLU A 42 11.92 -7.29 3.94
CA GLU A 42 11.58 -6.07 4.66
C GLU A 42 10.78 -6.38 5.91
N ARG A 43 11.22 -5.82 7.06
CA ARG A 43 10.46 -5.82 8.30
C ARG A 43 9.73 -4.50 8.44
N VAL A 44 8.41 -4.56 8.38
CA VAL A 44 7.56 -3.37 8.44
C VAL A 44 6.70 -3.45 9.70
N TYR A 45 6.80 -2.43 10.56
CA TYR A 45 5.83 -2.22 11.63
C TYR A 45 4.46 -1.94 11.01
N VAL A 46 3.42 -2.68 11.36
CA VAL A 46 2.08 -2.49 10.78
C VAL A 46 1.15 -1.74 11.74
N ALA A 47 1.01 -2.26 12.95
CA ALA A 47 0.11 -1.76 13.98
C ALA A 47 0.55 -2.26 15.36
N SER A 48 -0.11 -1.81 16.41
CA SER A 48 -0.04 -2.40 17.74
C SER A 48 -1.44 -2.69 18.24
N VAL A 49 -1.60 -3.75 19.00
CA VAL A 49 -2.82 -4.01 19.77
C VAL A 49 -2.50 -3.83 21.23
N VAL A 50 -3.24 -2.98 21.92
CA VAL A 50 -3.13 -2.76 23.36
C VAL A 50 -4.35 -3.36 24.03
N PHE A 51 -4.12 -4.07 25.13
CA PHE A 51 -5.20 -4.61 25.95
C PHE A 51 -5.38 -3.74 27.18
N SER A 52 -6.57 -3.15 27.33
CA SER A 52 -7.01 -2.46 28.54
C SER A 52 -8.12 -3.26 29.20
N ASP A 53 -8.50 -2.89 30.43
CA ASP A 53 -9.58 -3.57 31.16
C ASP A 53 -10.84 -3.66 30.28
N GLY A 54 -11.23 -4.89 29.94
CA GLY A 54 -12.34 -5.19 29.03
C GLY A 54 -11.94 -5.25 27.56
N ASP A 55 -11.25 -4.26 27.03
CA ASP A 55 -11.18 -4.02 25.58
C ASP A 55 -9.80 -4.21 24.93
N ALA A 56 -9.80 -4.41 23.61
CA ALA A 56 -8.61 -4.43 22.76
C ALA A 56 -8.66 -3.24 21.80
N THR A 57 -7.59 -2.46 21.77
CA THR A 57 -7.50 -1.25 20.94
C THR A 57 -6.37 -1.39 19.94
N LEU A 58 -6.63 -1.05 18.68
CA LEU A 58 -5.63 -1.01 17.63
C LEU A 58 -5.00 0.39 17.57
N LEU A 59 -3.66 0.45 17.50
CA LEU A 59 -2.87 1.68 17.43
C LEU A 59 -1.95 1.67 16.20
N GLY A 60 -1.76 2.83 15.57
CA GLY A 60 -0.83 3.03 14.45
C GLY A 60 -1.51 3.59 13.19
N ALA A 61 -0.76 3.58 12.07
CA ALA A 61 -0.99 4.31 10.79
C ALA A 61 -2.43 4.40 10.27
N ASP A 62 -2.72 5.41 9.43
CA ASP A 62 -4.03 5.77 8.84
C ASP A 62 -5.15 4.75 9.02
N THR A 63 -6.09 5.11 9.90
CA THR A 63 -7.34 4.38 10.11
C THR A 63 -8.33 4.80 9.02
N ASP A 64 -8.89 3.83 8.30
CA ASP A 64 -10.08 4.06 7.48
C ASP A 64 -11.31 3.42 8.13
N SER A 65 -12.47 3.55 7.49
CA SER A 65 -13.73 2.99 7.99
C SER A 65 -13.75 1.45 8.06
N GLU A 66 -12.75 0.77 7.50
CA GLU A 66 -12.65 -0.69 7.44
C GLU A 66 -11.51 -1.26 8.29
N GLY A 67 -10.65 -0.43 8.87
CA GLY A 67 -9.57 -0.86 9.77
C GLY A 67 -8.34 0.05 9.71
N GLN A 68 -7.22 -0.48 10.21
CA GLN A 68 -5.94 0.23 10.12
C GLN A 68 -5.18 -0.23 8.88
N ILE A 69 -4.86 0.69 7.98
CA ILE A 69 -4.17 0.39 6.73
C ILE A 69 -2.79 1.01 6.73
N LYS A 70 -1.78 0.18 6.47
CA LYS A 70 -0.42 0.67 6.21
C LYS A 70 0.04 0.30 4.81
N ARG A 71 0.58 1.30 4.10
CA ARG A 71 1.12 1.16 2.75
C ARG A 71 2.61 1.49 2.75
N ILE A 72 3.45 0.47 2.82
CA ILE A 72 4.90 0.59 2.57
C ILE A 72 5.29 -0.63 1.74
N ALA A 73 5.52 -0.39 0.44
CA ALA A 73 5.95 -1.39 -0.56
C ALA A 73 4.99 -2.60 -0.81
N GLY A 74 4.11 -2.93 0.15
CA GLY A 74 2.89 -3.72 0.03
C GLY A 74 1.71 -3.03 0.73
N THR A 75 0.54 -3.68 0.71
CA THR A 75 -0.63 -3.25 1.51
C THR A 75 -0.84 -4.23 2.65
N TYR A 76 -0.93 -3.71 3.87
CA TYR A 76 -1.26 -4.47 5.07
C TYR A 76 -2.53 -3.91 5.68
N ILE A 77 -3.49 -4.79 5.97
CA ILE A 77 -4.74 -4.41 6.62
C ILE A 77 -4.85 -5.15 7.94
N VAL A 78 -5.10 -4.41 9.02
CA VAL A 78 -5.29 -4.98 10.35
C VAL A 78 -6.67 -4.60 10.88
N ARG A 79 -7.43 -5.60 11.29
CA ARG A 79 -8.80 -5.44 11.79
C ARG A 79 -8.98 -6.12 13.14
N LEU A 80 -9.77 -5.49 14.00
CA LEU A 80 -10.29 -6.09 15.23
C LEU A 80 -11.79 -6.32 15.03
N GLU A 81 -12.19 -7.57 14.88
CA GLU A 81 -13.58 -7.94 14.63
C GLU A 81 -14.00 -9.08 15.56
N LYS A 82 -15.08 -8.87 16.34
CA LYS A 82 -15.72 -9.92 17.16
C LYS A 82 -14.74 -10.71 18.06
N GLY A 83 -13.74 -10.03 18.63
CA GLY A 83 -12.73 -10.67 19.49
C GLY A 83 -11.59 -11.38 18.74
N VAL A 84 -11.46 -11.13 17.43
CA VAL A 84 -10.38 -11.65 16.60
C VAL A 84 -9.57 -10.49 16.01
N LEU A 85 -8.25 -10.60 16.10
CA LEU A 85 -7.30 -9.79 15.34
C LEU A 85 -7.05 -10.47 14.00
N ARG A 86 -7.42 -9.82 12.90
CA ARG A 86 -7.15 -10.28 11.53
C ARG A 86 -6.08 -9.40 10.90
N ILE A 87 -5.09 -10.03 10.26
CA ILE A 87 -4.01 -9.38 9.55
C ILE A 87 -3.99 -9.92 8.12
N GLU A 88 -4.27 -9.06 7.16
CA GLU A 88 -4.22 -9.35 5.74
C GLU A 88 -2.97 -8.73 5.13
N ILE A 89 -2.21 -9.56 4.43
CA ILE A 89 -0.95 -9.19 3.77
C ILE A 89 -1.20 -9.35 2.28
N TYR A 90 -1.02 -8.26 1.52
CA TYR A 90 -1.18 -8.26 0.08
C TYR A 90 0.17 -8.30 -0.63
N SER A 91 0.20 -8.85 -1.85
CA SER A 91 1.40 -8.87 -2.68
C SER A 91 1.84 -7.46 -3.08
N TRP A 92 3.13 -7.31 -3.34
CA TRP A 92 3.73 -6.04 -3.75
C TRP A 92 3.23 -5.62 -5.12
N GLY A 93 2.94 -4.32 -5.28
CA GLY A 93 2.48 -3.75 -6.56
C GLY A 93 1.12 -4.26 -7.06
N SER A 94 0.44 -5.14 -6.33
CA SER A 94 -0.88 -5.67 -6.67
C SER A 94 -1.86 -5.52 -5.50
N ARG A 95 -3.14 -5.80 -5.74
CA ARG A 95 -4.19 -5.87 -4.70
C ARG A 95 -4.60 -7.32 -4.42
N THR A 96 -3.73 -8.28 -4.73
CA THR A 96 -3.99 -9.70 -4.49
C THR A 96 -3.62 -10.06 -3.05
N LEU A 97 -4.55 -10.68 -2.33
CA LEU A 97 -4.29 -11.19 -0.98
C LEU A 97 -3.22 -12.28 -1.08
N PHE A 98 -2.11 -12.07 -0.36
CA PHE A 98 -1.00 -13.01 -0.31
C PHE A 98 -1.14 -13.97 0.87
N LYS A 99 -1.46 -13.44 2.06
CA LYS A 99 -1.65 -14.23 3.27
C LYS A 99 -2.64 -13.55 4.21
N GLU A 100 -3.42 -14.35 4.92
CA GLU A 100 -4.25 -13.93 6.05
C GLU A 100 -3.80 -14.66 7.32
N GLU A 101 -3.64 -13.94 8.41
CA GLU A 101 -3.45 -14.50 9.75
C GLU A 101 -4.53 -13.98 10.71
N ALA A 102 -5.04 -14.87 11.56
CA ALA A 102 -6.08 -14.56 12.52
C ALA A 102 -5.70 -15.04 13.92
N PHE A 103 -5.91 -14.19 14.92
CA PHE A 103 -5.56 -14.45 16.31
C PHE A 103 -6.74 -14.12 17.23
N GLU A 104 -7.10 -15.06 18.10
CA GLU A 104 -8.08 -14.77 19.15
C GLU A 104 -7.51 -13.80 20.18
N ILE A 105 -8.25 -12.73 20.46
CA ILE A 105 -7.86 -11.69 21.41
C ILE A 105 -7.73 -12.24 22.83
N SER A 106 -8.58 -13.19 23.21
CA SER A 106 -8.50 -13.89 24.51
C SER A 106 -7.13 -14.57 24.68
N ASN A 107 -6.68 -15.31 23.67
CA ASN A 107 -5.41 -16.04 23.71
C ASN A 107 -4.22 -15.08 23.66
N LEU A 108 -4.30 -14.04 22.83
CA LEU A 108 -3.27 -13.00 22.80
C LEU A 108 -3.16 -12.27 24.13
N ARG A 109 -4.28 -11.90 24.77
CA ARG A 109 -4.29 -11.23 26.08
C ARG A 109 -3.72 -12.15 27.18
N GLN A 110 -4.04 -13.44 27.14
CA GLN A 110 -3.46 -14.40 28.08
C GLN A 110 -1.94 -14.51 27.94
N LYS A 111 -1.43 -14.45 26.70
CA LYS A 111 0.01 -14.59 26.41
C LYS A 111 0.79 -13.28 26.56
N TYR A 112 0.15 -12.15 26.26
CA TYR A 112 0.75 -10.81 26.17
C TYR A 112 -0.18 -9.79 26.85
N PRO A 113 -0.21 -9.72 28.19
CA PRO A 113 -1.26 -9.00 28.93
C PRO A 113 -1.38 -7.51 28.62
N LEU A 114 -0.28 -6.85 28.26
CA LEU A 114 -0.24 -5.41 27.97
C LEU A 114 -0.57 -5.09 26.50
N GLY A 115 -0.31 -6.04 25.59
CA GLY A 115 -0.43 -5.82 24.15
C GLY A 115 0.78 -6.31 23.36
N VAL A 116 0.70 -6.13 22.04
CA VAL A 116 1.71 -6.56 21.07
C VAL A 116 1.88 -5.51 19.98
N SER A 117 3.11 -5.32 19.52
CA SER A 117 3.42 -4.68 18.24
C SER A 117 3.45 -5.72 17.14
N ILE A 118 2.72 -5.46 16.07
CA ILE A 118 2.59 -6.31 14.89
C ILE A 118 3.59 -5.83 13.86
N TRP A 119 4.48 -6.73 13.46
CA TRP A 119 5.42 -6.54 12.38
C TRP A 119 5.15 -7.59 11.31
N VAL A 120 5.35 -7.22 10.06
CA VAL A 120 5.31 -8.16 8.94
C VAL A 120 6.70 -8.20 8.32
N GLU A 121 7.19 -9.43 8.15
CA GLU A 121 8.38 -9.71 7.37
C GLU A 121 7.95 -10.39 6.07
N GLN A 122 8.20 -9.76 4.94
CA GLN A 122 7.77 -10.25 3.62
C GLN A 122 8.92 -10.21 2.61
N ASP A 123 8.99 -11.23 1.76
CA ASP A 123 9.78 -11.28 0.54
C ASP A 123 8.88 -11.73 -0.63
N GLU A 124 9.47 -12.10 -1.77
CA GLU A 124 8.72 -12.49 -2.98
C GLU A 124 7.80 -13.70 -2.77
N ASP A 125 8.24 -14.66 -1.95
CA ASP A 125 7.62 -15.99 -1.85
C ASP A 125 7.04 -16.28 -0.46
N SER A 126 7.29 -15.40 0.52
CA SER A 126 6.88 -15.63 1.89
C SER A 126 6.45 -14.35 2.62
N ALA A 127 5.55 -14.53 3.59
CA ALA A 127 5.13 -13.49 4.52
C ALA A 127 4.92 -14.09 5.91
N VAL A 128 5.46 -13.43 6.94
CA VAL A 128 5.39 -13.86 8.33
C VAL A 128 4.94 -12.70 9.20
N VAL A 129 3.90 -12.92 10.00
CA VAL A 129 3.53 -12.00 11.08
C VAL A 129 4.41 -12.27 12.30
N ILE A 130 4.99 -11.21 12.84
CA ILE A 130 5.83 -11.23 14.04
C ILE A 130 5.14 -10.38 15.11
N LEU A 131 4.83 -11.01 16.24
CA LEU A 131 4.24 -10.36 17.41
C LEU A 131 5.34 -10.05 18.43
N ILE A 132 5.57 -8.77 18.68
CA ILE A 132 6.54 -8.30 19.68
C ILE A 132 5.77 -7.83 20.92
N PRO A 133 5.94 -8.48 22.09
CA PRO A 133 5.20 -8.11 23.30
C PRO A 133 5.59 -6.73 23.80
N TRP A 134 4.63 -6.01 24.37
CA TRP A 134 4.89 -4.81 25.15
C TRP A 134 5.31 -5.23 26.56
N GLN A 135 6.40 -4.62 27.07
CA GLN A 135 6.94 -4.87 28.41
C GLN A 135 6.24 -4.03 29.47
#